data_AF-A0AAW0IJ08-F1
#
_entry.id   AF-A0AAW0IJ08-F1
#
_cell.length_a   1.000
_cell.length_b   1.000
_cell.length_c   1.000
_cell.angle_alpha   90.00
_cell.angle_beta   90.00
_cell.angle_gamma   90.00
#
_symmetry.space_group_name_H-M   'P 1'
#
loop_
_entity.id
_entity.type
_entity.pdbx_description
1 polymer ?
#
loop_
_entity_poly.entity_id
_entity_poly.type
_entity_poly.pdbx_seq_one_letter_code
_entity_poly.pdbx_strand_id
1 'polypeptide(L)'
;MRLLVMSLRGSHLHSCLWMLLGATLALGLGQVSGRLRLAVLPEDQLQMKWREAEGSGLGYLVQVTPMAGDLEQELILTTKMPKATVGGLSPSKGYILQIFELTDSGPVLLARREFVIEDLKSHSQSRGSPRLVGPTLDPTSFPLEVSDPEKTPEPSIAFTSSRDRPILAVANKDQRKLKQGFGVQDPAQPTTDLERQSHIADSVGKGEKLADPQFHCTPLTPTDIIFLVDGSWSIGHSHFQQVKDFLASIITPFEIGPDKVQVGLTQYSGDPQTEWDLNSFHTKEQVLAAVHSLHYRGGNTFTGLALTHVLGQNLKPAAGARPEAAKVLILVTDGKSQDDVRTAARILKDQDIDVFVVGVKNADEAELKLLASQPLDITVHNVLDFPQLATLAALLSRLVCQKIQGRGSDKPAAATLALDPLPMPTRLVLTHVTSSSVHLSWTPASYPPLKYLIVWQPSRGGAPKEVVVEGPVSSTELRNLTSNTEYLVSVFPVYESGFGKSLQGWATT
;
A
#
# COMPACT_ATOMS: atom_id res chain seq x y z
N MET A 1 -25.50 53.85 29.75
CA MET A 1 -25.25 54.06 31.20
C MET A 1 -26.16 53.11 31.97
N ARG A 2 -25.60 52.30 32.89
CA ARG A 2 -26.24 51.25 33.70
C ARG A 2 -26.86 50.06 32.95
N LEU A 3 -26.72 48.89 33.58
CA LEU A 3 -27.37 47.63 33.25
C LEU A 3 -28.79 47.63 33.87
N LEU A 4 -29.64 46.70 33.45
CA LEU A 4 -30.53 46.00 34.38
C LEU A 4 -30.42 44.50 34.16
N VAL A 5 -30.01 43.78 35.21
CA VAL A 5 -30.11 42.32 35.29
C VAL A 5 -31.24 42.00 36.26
N MET A 6 -32.20 41.20 35.83
CA MET A 6 -33.12 40.49 36.72
C MET A 6 -33.19 39.02 36.29
N SER A 7 -33.30 38.14 37.28
CA SER A 7 -33.25 36.69 37.14
C SER A 7 -34.08 36.05 38.23
N LEU A 8 -34.55 34.82 37.99
CA LEU A 8 -35.36 33.98 38.89
C LEU A 8 -36.83 34.50 39.03
N ARG A 9 -37.84 33.66 39.32
CA ARG A 9 -37.81 32.26 39.78
C ARG A 9 -39.12 31.49 39.46
N GLY A 10 -38.98 30.25 38.95
CA GLY A 10 -39.99 29.18 39.02
C GLY A 10 -41.27 29.34 38.18
N SER A 11 -42.15 28.33 38.07
CA SER A 11 -41.96 26.88 38.28
C SER A 11 -43.24 26.10 37.91
N HIS A 12 -43.09 24.87 37.40
CA HIS A 12 -44.14 23.87 37.13
C HIS A 12 -45.19 24.18 36.03
N LEU A 13 -45.05 23.51 34.89
CA LEU A 13 -46.05 22.50 34.50
C LEU A 13 -45.37 21.40 33.66
N HIS A 14 -46.04 20.25 33.48
CA HIS A 14 -45.49 19.06 32.84
C HIS A 14 -46.03 18.87 31.41
N SER A 15 -45.28 18.12 30.59
CA SER A 15 -45.71 17.49 29.34
C SER A 15 -46.25 18.38 28.20
N CYS A 16 -45.42 18.60 27.17
CA CYS A 16 -45.66 17.91 25.88
C CYS A 16 -44.51 18.03 24.88
N LEU A 17 -44.31 16.92 24.13
CA LEU A 17 -43.83 16.81 22.76
C LEU A 17 -42.60 17.61 22.28
N TRP A 18 -41.52 16.88 21.95
CA TRP A 18 -40.53 17.32 20.96
C TRP A 18 -41.19 17.50 19.58
N MET A 19 -41.00 18.64 18.91
CA MET A 19 -40.70 18.72 17.47
C MET A 19 -40.54 20.19 17.03
N LEU A 20 -39.35 20.55 16.52
CA LEU A 20 -39.13 21.22 15.22
C LEU A 20 -37.67 21.68 15.11
N LEU A 21 -36.89 21.03 14.23
CA LEU A 21 -35.59 21.53 13.79
C LEU A 21 -35.79 22.65 12.76
N GLY A 22 -34.80 23.54 12.65
CA GLY A 22 -34.80 24.58 11.62
C GLY A 22 -34.48 24.02 10.23
N ALA A 23 -35.34 24.34 9.26
CA ALA A 23 -35.03 24.35 7.83
C ALA A 23 -34.48 25.75 7.45
N THR A 24 -33.65 25.97 6.43
CA THR A 24 -32.87 25.10 5.54
C THR A 24 -31.90 26.01 4.78
N LEU A 25 -30.63 25.63 4.60
CA LEU A 25 -29.80 26.00 3.44
C LEU A 25 -28.42 25.31 3.50
N ALA A 26 -28.30 24.17 2.82
CA ALA A 26 -27.03 23.53 2.51
C ALA A 26 -27.17 22.81 1.16
N LEU A 27 -26.40 23.24 0.16
CA LEU A 27 -26.32 22.62 -1.16
C LEU A 27 -25.14 21.64 -1.19
N GLY A 28 -25.37 20.44 -1.69
CA GLY A 28 -24.32 19.57 -2.23
C GLY A 28 -23.34 18.93 -1.24
N LEU A 29 -23.77 17.87 -0.55
CA LEU A 29 -22.90 16.73 -0.22
C LEU A 29 -23.73 15.44 -0.18
N GLY A 30 -23.21 14.36 -0.79
CA GLY A 30 -24.00 13.16 -1.11
C GLY A 30 -24.10 12.15 0.04
N GLN A 31 -25.09 12.28 0.91
CA GLN A 31 -25.57 11.17 1.75
C GLN A 31 -26.99 10.74 1.37
N VAL A 32 -27.10 9.76 0.47
CA VAL A 32 -28.36 9.02 0.23
C VAL A 32 -28.23 7.60 0.80
N SER A 33 -28.30 7.50 2.12
CA SER A 33 -28.27 6.21 2.85
C SER A 33 -29.57 6.02 3.62
N GLY A 34 -30.56 5.41 2.94
CA GLY A 34 -31.96 5.40 3.40
C GLY A 34 -32.70 4.06 3.35
N ARG A 35 -32.02 2.95 3.03
CA ARG A 35 -32.44 1.52 3.25
C ARG A 35 -31.58 0.45 2.53
N LEU A 36 -30.50 0.79 1.80
CA LEU A 36 -29.66 -0.20 1.11
C LEU A 36 -29.03 -1.22 2.08
N ARG A 37 -29.47 -2.48 1.97
CA ARG A 37 -28.93 -3.64 2.69
C ARG A 37 -28.13 -4.52 1.74
N LEU A 38 -26.92 -4.90 2.18
CA LEU A 38 -26.08 -5.89 1.52
C LEU A 38 -26.04 -7.16 2.39
N ALA A 39 -26.01 -8.32 1.75
CA ALA A 39 -25.80 -9.62 2.39
C ALA A 39 -25.00 -10.52 1.45
N VAL A 40 -23.92 -11.13 1.94
CA VAL A 40 -23.15 -12.12 1.19
C VAL A 40 -23.82 -13.48 1.35
N LEU A 41 -24.05 -14.16 0.23
CA LEU A 41 -24.60 -15.51 0.11
C LEU A 41 -23.45 -16.53 -0.07
N PRO A 42 -23.73 -17.85 -0.10
CA PRO A 42 -22.79 -18.83 -0.62
C PRO A 42 -22.27 -18.49 -2.03
N GLU A 43 -21.16 -19.11 -2.43
CA GLU A 43 -20.52 -18.89 -3.74
C GLU A 43 -20.12 -17.43 -4.02
N ASP A 44 -19.85 -16.67 -2.96
CA ASP A 44 -19.44 -15.26 -2.97
C ASP A 44 -20.40 -14.31 -3.72
N GLN A 45 -21.67 -14.71 -3.83
CA GLN A 45 -22.71 -13.88 -4.43
C GLN A 45 -23.16 -12.78 -3.46
N LEU A 46 -23.22 -11.54 -3.94
CA LEU A 46 -23.71 -10.38 -3.19
C LEU A 46 -25.21 -10.19 -3.47
N GLN A 47 -26.04 -10.36 -2.44
CA GLN A 47 -27.43 -9.92 -2.49
C GLN A 47 -27.55 -8.48 -1.98
N MET A 48 -28.25 -7.65 -2.74
CA MET A 48 -28.52 -6.25 -2.44
C MET A 48 -30.03 -5.98 -2.48
N LYS A 49 -30.52 -5.18 -1.52
CA LYS A 49 -31.94 -4.81 -1.37
C LYS A 49 -32.04 -3.33 -0.98
N TRP A 50 -32.87 -2.56 -1.67
CA TRP A 50 -33.12 -1.14 -1.39
C TRP A 50 -34.61 -0.88 -1.08
N ARG A 51 -35.00 0.38 -0.86
CA ARG A 51 -36.42 0.76 -0.93
C ARG A 51 -36.77 0.94 -2.40
N GLU A 52 -37.96 0.51 -2.79
CA GLU A 52 -38.60 0.97 -4.02
C GLU A 52 -38.64 2.51 -4.06
N ALA A 53 -38.46 3.10 -5.24
CA ALA A 53 -38.60 4.53 -5.43
C ALA A 53 -40.08 4.95 -5.33
N GLU A 54 -40.34 6.20 -4.95
CA GLU A 54 -41.69 6.70 -4.69
C GLU A 54 -42.32 7.35 -5.94
N GLY A 55 -41.87 6.92 -7.14
CA GLY A 55 -42.24 7.49 -8.45
C GLY A 55 -42.54 6.44 -9.52
N SER A 56 -42.91 6.90 -10.71
CA SER A 56 -43.26 6.07 -11.87
C SER A 56 -42.03 5.66 -12.69
N GLY A 57 -41.01 5.10 -12.04
CA GLY A 57 -39.78 4.66 -12.70
C GLY A 57 -40.01 3.61 -13.80
N LEU A 58 -39.15 3.63 -14.81
CA LEU A 58 -39.09 2.63 -15.89
C LEU A 58 -38.38 1.36 -15.42
N GLY A 59 -37.49 1.48 -14.43
CA GLY A 59 -36.70 0.38 -13.87
C GLY A 59 -35.58 0.88 -12.97
N TYR A 60 -34.65 -0.01 -12.63
CA TYR A 60 -33.39 0.32 -11.97
C TYR A 60 -32.20 -0.11 -12.82
N LEU A 61 -31.13 0.68 -12.81
CA LEU A 61 -29.80 0.26 -13.27
C LEU A 61 -28.90 0.08 -12.04
N VAL A 62 -28.34 -1.12 -11.91
CA VAL A 62 -27.36 -1.48 -10.88
C VAL A 62 -26.01 -1.65 -11.56
N GLN A 63 -25.03 -0.87 -11.13
CA GLN A 63 -23.63 -0.97 -11.55
C GLN A 63 -22.78 -1.47 -10.38
N VAL A 64 -21.96 -2.50 -10.63
CA VAL A 64 -20.95 -3.02 -9.71
C VAL A 64 -19.59 -2.95 -10.39
N THR A 65 -18.83 -1.91 -10.05
CA THR A 65 -17.54 -1.57 -10.66
C THR A 65 -16.41 -2.01 -9.72
N PRO A 66 -15.44 -2.84 -10.14
CA PRO A 66 -14.24 -3.10 -9.35
C PRO A 66 -13.46 -1.80 -9.10
N MET A 67 -12.92 -1.61 -7.90
CA MET A 67 -12.05 -0.45 -7.62
C MET A 67 -10.65 -0.62 -8.25
N ALA A 68 -10.31 -1.83 -8.71
CA ALA A 68 -9.13 -2.13 -9.51
C ALA A 68 -9.43 -3.20 -10.59
N GLY A 69 -9.41 -2.75 -11.85
CA GLY A 69 -9.63 -3.54 -13.06
C GLY A 69 -10.91 -3.16 -13.83
N ASP A 70 -10.91 -3.40 -15.15
CA ASP A 70 -11.80 -2.71 -16.10
C ASP A 70 -13.19 -3.35 -16.31
N LEU A 71 -13.48 -4.48 -15.64
CA LEU A 71 -14.71 -5.24 -15.88
C LEU A 71 -15.84 -4.84 -14.92
N GLU A 72 -16.55 -3.78 -15.29
CA GLU A 72 -17.84 -3.40 -14.70
C GLU A 72 -18.92 -4.47 -14.97
N GLN A 73 -19.84 -4.65 -14.01
CA GLN A 73 -21.03 -5.48 -14.16
C GLN A 73 -22.29 -4.62 -14.04
N GLU A 74 -23.11 -4.63 -15.10
CA GLU A 74 -24.39 -3.91 -15.15
C GLU A 74 -25.59 -4.85 -15.10
N LEU A 75 -26.59 -4.53 -14.28
CA LEU A 75 -27.88 -5.23 -14.22
C LEU A 75 -29.02 -4.21 -14.36
N ILE A 76 -29.86 -4.37 -15.38
CA ILE A 76 -31.09 -3.60 -15.56
C ILE A 76 -32.28 -4.42 -15.04
N LEU A 77 -33.12 -3.78 -14.22
CA LEU A 77 -34.21 -4.42 -13.46
C LEU A 77 -35.53 -3.67 -13.67
N THR A 78 -36.66 -4.37 -13.60
CA THR A 78 -37.98 -3.72 -13.58
C THR A 78 -38.31 -3.19 -12.18
N THR A 79 -39.16 -2.17 -12.08
CA THR A 79 -39.50 -1.51 -10.81
C THR A 79 -40.01 -2.44 -9.71
N LYS A 80 -40.72 -3.51 -10.08
CA LYS A 80 -41.40 -4.44 -9.16
C LYS A 80 -40.49 -5.21 -8.20
N MET A 81 -39.16 -5.16 -8.34
CA MET A 81 -38.21 -5.78 -7.41
C MET A 81 -36.99 -4.88 -7.11
N PRO A 82 -36.97 -4.14 -6.00
CA PRO A 82 -35.77 -3.46 -5.48
C PRO A 82 -34.80 -4.45 -4.80
N LYS A 83 -34.44 -5.51 -5.52
CA LYS A 83 -33.56 -6.62 -5.11
C LYS A 83 -32.73 -7.07 -6.31
N ALA A 84 -31.42 -7.24 -6.12
CA ALA A 84 -30.55 -7.95 -7.06
C ALA A 84 -29.64 -8.94 -6.32
N THR A 85 -29.10 -9.90 -7.07
CA THR A 85 -28.00 -10.76 -6.66
C THR A 85 -26.93 -10.72 -7.75
N VAL A 86 -25.66 -10.55 -7.38
CA VAL A 86 -24.53 -10.43 -8.31
C VAL A 86 -23.45 -11.45 -7.90
N GLY A 87 -22.92 -12.21 -8.87
CA GLY A 87 -21.97 -13.30 -8.63
C GLY A 87 -20.63 -13.11 -9.32
N GLY A 88 -19.66 -13.98 -9.02
CA GLY A 88 -18.31 -13.90 -9.59
C GLY A 88 -17.49 -12.71 -9.06
N LEU A 89 -17.87 -12.16 -7.90
CA LEU A 89 -17.15 -11.10 -7.22
C LEU A 89 -16.02 -11.71 -6.35
N SER A 90 -14.86 -11.07 -6.32
CA SER A 90 -13.68 -11.58 -5.61
C SER A 90 -13.71 -11.15 -4.14
N PRO A 91 -13.58 -12.07 -3.16
CA PRO A 91 -13.75 -11.78 -1.73
C PRO A 91 -12.94 -10.59 -1.20
N SER A 92 -11.70 -10.45 -1.64
CA SER A 92 -10.71 -9.48 -1.16
C SER A 92 -10.62 -8.18 -1.99
N LYS A 93 -11.41 -8.05 -3.08
CA LYS A 93 -11.45 -6.83 -3.90
C LYS A 93 -12.44 -5.80 -3.35
N GLY A 94 -12.06 -4.52 -3.45
CA GLY A 94 -12.97 -3.39 -3.29
C GLY A 94 -13.88 -3.22 -4.51
N TYR A 95 -15.14 -2.88 -4.27
CA TYR A 95 -16.17 -2.65 -5.28
C TYR A 95 -16.97 -1.38 -4.97
N ILE A 96 -17.32 -0.64 -6.02
CA ILE A 96 -18.30 0.45 -5.98
C ILE A 96 -19.64 -0.12 -6.46
N LEU A 97 -20.67 -0.04 -5.61
CA LEU A 97 -22.06 -0.26 -6.02
C LEU A 97 -22.74 1.08 -6.25
N GLN A 98 -23.32 1.27 -7.43
CA GLN A 98 -24.21 2.38 -7.76
C GLN A 98 -25.58 1.83 -8.20
N ILE A 99 -26.66 2.44 -7.70
CA ILE A 99 -28.04 2.08 -8.03
C ILE A 99 -28.74 3.35 -8.50
N PHE A 100 -29.26 3.33 -9.72
CA PHE A 100 -30.01 4.40 -10.34
C PHE A 100 -31.47 3.99 -10.57
N GLU A 101 -32.40 4.91 -10.41
CA GLU A 101 -33.74 4.83 -11.00
C GLU A 101 -33.67 5.28 -12.45
N LEU A 102 -34.30 4.55 -13.37
CA LEU A 102 -34.44 4.95 -14.75
C LEU A 102 -35.75 5.73 -14.90
N THR A 103 -35.66 7.01 -15.25
CA THR A 103 -36.81 7.91 -15.47
C THR A 103 -36.84 8.39 -16.92
N ASP A 104 -37.97 8.95 -17.38
CA ASP A 104 -38.06 9.60 -18.70
C ASP A 104 -37.08 10.79 -18.85
N SER A 105 -36.65 11.38 -17.73
CA SER A 105 -35.61 12.42 -17.64
C SER A 105 -34.17 11.88 -17.56
N GLY A 106 -33.97 10.55 -17.56
CA GLY A 106 -32.66 9.89 -17.46
C GLY A 106 -32.43 9.17 -16.12
N PRO A 107 -31.21 8.65 -15.87
CA PRO A 107 -30.87 7.90 -14.67
C PRO A 107 -30.64 8.82 -13.45
N VAL A 108 -31.31 8.52 -12.33
CA VAL A 108 -31.22 9.26 -11.06
C VAL A 108 -30.58 8.38 -9.99
N LEU A 109 -29.44 8.79 -9.42
CA LEU A 109 -28.69 8.00 -8.44
C LEU A 109 -29.46 7.88 -7.09
N LEU A 110 -29.98 6.68 -6.79
CA LEU A 110 -30.68 6.36 -5.55
C LEU A 110 -29.74 5.95 -4.42
N ALA A 111 -28.63 5.30 -4.74
CA ALA A 111 -27.64 4.86 -3.74
C ALA A 111 -26.26 4.69 -4.38
N ARG A 112 -25.22 5.05 -3.61
CA ARG A 112 -23.82 4.71 -3.89
C ARG A 112 -23.20 4.13 -2.62
N ARG A 113 -22.42 3.06 -2.74
CA ARG A 113 -21.74 2.41 -1.60
C ARG A 113 -20.51 1.62 -2.05
N GLU A 114 -19.35 1.92 -1.49
CA GLU A 114 -18.19 1.03 -1.54
C GLU A 114 -18.28 -0.13 -0.51
N PHE A 115 -17.66 -1.26 -0.83
CA PHE A 115 -17.55 -2.44 0.04
C PHE A 115 -16.42 -3.40 -0.41
N VAL A 116 -15.96 -4.25 0.52
CA VAL A 116 -15.22 -5.48 0.27
C VAL A 116 -16.08 -6.65 0.76
N ILE A 117 -16.02 -7.81 0.11
CA ILE A 117 -16.89 -8.96 0.46
C ILE A 117 -16.48 -9.62 1.78
N GLU A 118 -15.18 -9.71 2.06
CA GLU A 118 -14.66 -10.21 3.36
C GLU A 118 -15.14 -9.36 4.55
N ASP A 119 -15.15 -8.03 4.42
CA ASP A 119 -15.66 -7.12 5.46
C ASP A 119 -17.17 -7.32 5.72
N LEU A 120 -17.95 -7.65 4.68
CA LEU A 120 -19.37 -7.96 4.83
C LEU A 120 -19.60 -9.34 5.49
N LYS A 121 -18.66 -10.29 5.36
CA LYS A 121 -18.70 -11.59 6.05
C LYS A 121 -18.36 -11.47 7.54
N SER A 122 -17.33 -10.70 7.90
CA SER A 122 -16.95 -10.50 9.32
C SER A 122 -18.07 -9.83 10.13
N HIS A 123 -18.71 -8.82 9.55
CA HIS A 123 -19.85 -8.13 10.18
C HIS A 123 -21.08 -9.04 10.37
N SER A 124 -21.33 -10.00 9.48
CA SER A 124 -22.48 -10.92 9.66
C SER A 124 -22.23 -11.93 10.79
N GLN A 125 -21.01 -12.45 10.90
CA GLN A 125 -20.61 -13.35 11.99
C GLN A 125 -20.64 -12.67 13.37
N SER A 126 -20.25 -11.39 13.45
CA SER A 126 -20.29 -10.62 14.72
C SER A 126 -21.68 -10.54 15.37
N ARG A 127 -22.75 -10.70 14.59
CA ARG A 127 -24.15 -10.71 15.07
C ARG A 127 -24.67 -12.11 15.43
N GLY A 128 -23.82 -13.13 15.32
CA GLY A 128 -24.15 -14.55 15.51
C GLY A 128 -23.85 -15.12 16.90
N SER A 129 -23.64 -14.30 17.94
CA SER A 129 -23.45 -14.81 19.31
C SER A 129 -24.73 -15.47 19.84
N PRO A 130 -24.72 -16.76 20.22
CA PRO A 130 -25.90 -17.42 20.78
C PRO A 130 -26.30 -16.85 22.14
N ARG A 131 -27.60 -16.71 22.40
CA ARG A 131 -28.09 -16.57 23.77
C ARG A 131 -27.89 -17.90 24.51
N LEU A 132 -27.25 -17.85 25.68
CA LEU A 132 -27.23 -18.97 26.62
C LEU A 132 -28.67 -19.28 27.06
N VAL A 133 -29.09 -20.52 26.82
CA VAL A 133 -30.33 -21.11 27.35
C VAL A 133 -29.93 -22.43 28.01
N GLY A 134 -30.47 -22.69 29.21
CA GLY A 134 -30.14 -23.89 29.98
C GLY A 134 -30.72 -25.18 29.39
N PRO A 135 -30.24 -26.35 29.84
CA PRO A 135 -30.66 -27.63 29.29
C PRO A 135 -32.06 -28.04 29.80
N THR A 136 -32.97 -28.33 28.87
CA THR A 136 -34.20 -29.09 29.14
C THR A 136 -34.45 -30.12 28.05
N LEU A 137 -34.87 -31.29 28.52
CA LEU A 137 -35.00 -32.57 27.82
C LEU A 137 -35.86 -32.54 26.53
N ASP A 138 -35.47 -33.41 25.59
CA ASP A 138 -36.29 -33.98 24.51
C ASP A 138 -37.58 -34.61 25.09
N PRO A 139 -38.70 -34.75 24.33
CA PRO A 139 -38.80 -35.96 23.51
C PRO A 139 -39.65 -35.92 22.22
N THR A 140 -39.23 -36.76 21.27
CA THR A 140 -40.03 -37.56 20.31
C THR A 140 -40.71 -36.91 19.09
N SER A 141 -40.78 -37.73 18.04
CA SER A 141 -41.23 -37.46 16.68
C SER A 141 -42.65 -37.97 16.37
N PHE A 142 -43.32 -37.41 15.37
CA PHE A 142 -43.92 -38.13 14.22
C PHE A 142 -44.19 -37.12 13.08
N PRO A 143 -44.26 -37.55 11.79
CA PRO A 143 -44.37 -36.63 10.65
C PRO A 143 -45.82 -36.48 10.15
N LEU A 144 -46.07 -35.37 9.43
CA LEU A 144 -47.18 -35.28 8.47
C LEU A 144 -46.71 -34.57 7.19
N GLU A 145 -47.17 -35.11 6.07
CA GLU A 145 -46.86 -34.72 4.70
C GLU A 145 -48.07 -34.01 4.08
N VAL A 146 -47.87 -32.81 3.53
CA VAL A 146 -48.87 -32.08 2.73
C VAL A 146 -48.13 -31.35 1.61
N SER A 147 -48.62 -31.44 0.38
CA SER A 147 -47.95 -30.93 -0.83
C SER A 147 -48.62 -29.69 -1.43
N ASP A 148 -47.82 -28.99 -2.25
CA ASP A 148 -48.22 -28.03 -3.31
C ASP A 148 -48.85 -26.67 -2.91
N PRO A 149 -48.82 -25.64 -3.80
CA PRO A 149 -48.19 -25.59 -5.12
C PRO A 149 -47.16 -24.45 -5.35
N GLU A 150 -46.36 -24.63 -6.40
CA GLU A 150 -45.88 -23.60 -7.35
C GLU A 150 -45.25 -22.28 -6.82
N LYS A 151 -43.90 -22.23 -6.83
CA LYS A 151 -43.10 -20.99 -6.69
C LYS A 151 -42.53 -20.56 -8.05
N THR A 152 -42.80 -19.33 -8.49
CA THR A 152 -42.18 -18.74 -9.69
C THR A 152 -40.65 -18.62 -9.53
N PRO A 153 -39.86 -18.86 -10.60
CA PRO A 153 -38.41 -18.84 -10.52
C PRO A 153 -37.85 -17.42 -10.31
N GLU A 154 -36.80 -17.31 -9.50
CA GLU A 154 -36.08 -16.05 -9.30
C GLU A 154 -35.10 -15.81 -10.47
N PRO A 155 -34.94 -14.56 -10.96
CA PRO A 155 -34.05 -14.26 -12.07
C PRO A 155 -32.58 -14.47 -11.67
N SER A 156 -32.01 -15.57 -12.15
CA SER A 156 -30.60 -15.94 -11.97
C SER A 156 -29.93 -15.95 -13.34
N ILE A 157 -29.02 -15.02 -13.59
CA ILE A 157 -28.34 -14.91 -14.89
C ILE A 157 -26.97 -15.59 -14.80
N ALA A 158 -26.81 -16.70 -15.52
CA ALA A 158 -25.51 -17.28 -15.83
C ALA A 158 -24.99 -16.68 -17.15
N PHE A 159 -23.67 -16.47 -17.25
CA PHE A 159 -23.05 -15.80 -18.39
C PHE A 159 -23.25 -16.54 -19.71
N THR A 160 -23.61 -15.80 -20.77
CA THR A 160 -23.33 -16.19 -22.15
C THR A 160 -22.49 -15.09 -22.81
N SER A 161 -21.39 -15.48 -23.45
CA SER A 161 -20.46 -14.55 -24.09
C SER A 161 -20.97 -14.17 -25.49
N SER A 162 -21.66 -13.03 -25.63
CA SER A 162 -21.96 -12.45 -26.94
C SER A 162 -20.92 -11.40 -27.33
N ARG A 163 -20.11 -11.72 -28.33
CA ARG A 163 -19.35 -10.75 -29.13
C ARG A 163 -19.50 -11.16 -30.60
N ASP A 164 -20.27 -10.39 -31.36
CA ASP A 164 -20.35 -10.59 -32.79
C ASP A 164 -20.66 -9.28 -33.53
N ARG A 165 -19.77 -8.91 -34.46
CA ARG A 165 -20.05 -8.11 -35.67
C ARG A 165 -18.86 -8.26 -36.64
N PRO A 166 -19.09 -8.18 -37.96
CA PRO A 166 -18.34 -9.02 -38.90
C PRO A 166 -17.15 -8.35 -39.60
N ILE A 167 -16.23 -9.17 -40.08
CA ILE A 167 -15.23 -8.81 -41.10
C ILE A 167 -15.22 -9.88 -42.20
N LEU A 168 -14.97 -9.46 -43.44
CA LEU A 168 -14.98 -10.30 -44.65
C LEU A 168 -13.98 -11.46 -44.58
N ALA A 169 -14.40 -12.63 -45.07
CA ALA A 169 -13.49 -13.69 -45.43
C ALA A 169 -12.85 -13.43 -46.81
N VAL A 170 -11.52 -13.47 -46.89
CA VAL A 170 -10.78 -13.71 -48.13
C VAL A 170 -9.96 -14.97 -47.92
N ALA A 171 -10.25 -16.02 -48.69
CA ALA A 171 -9.57 -17.29 -48.57
C ALA A 171 -8.28 -17.32 -49.39
N ASN A 172 -7.25 -18.00 -48.89
CA ASN A 172 -6.40 -18.78 -49.78
C ASN A 172 -5.79 -20.00 -49.10
N LYS A 173 -5.40 -20.99 -49.91
CA LYS A 173 -4.58 -22.15 -49.54
C LYS A 173 -3.09 -21.71 -49.50
N ASP A 174 -2.07 -22.50 -49.13
CA ASP A 174 -1.88 -23.91 -49.43
C ASP A 174 -0.69 -24.60 -48.71
N GLN A 175 -0.82 -25.91 -48.51
CA GLN A 175 0.22 -26.97 -48.61
C GLN A 175 1.49 -27.11 -47.71
N ARG A 176 1.76 -28.41 -47.41
CA ARG A 176 3.03 -29.13 -47.08
C ARG A 176 3.53 -29.05 -45.62
N LYS A 177 3.78 -30.12 -44.82
CA LYS A 177 4.02 -31.60 -44.94
C LYS A 177 5.52 -31.99 -44.92
N LEU A 178 5.83 -33.15 -44.28
CA LEU A 178 7.15 -33.78 -43.93
C LEU A 178 7.72 -33.34 -42.55
N LYS A 179 8.37 -34.21 -41.74
CA LYS A 179 8.49 -35.69 -41.71
C LYS A 179 8.91 -36.22 -40.31
N GLN A 180 8.89 -37.54 -40.10
CA GLN A 180 9.36 -38.25 -38.88
C GLN A 180 10.66 -39.07 -39.11
N GLY A 181 11.27 -39.53 -38.02
CA GLY A 181 12.27 -40.63 -37.96
C GLY A 181 13.68 -40.17 -37.57
N PHE A 182 14.52 -40.96 -36.88
CA PHE A 182 14.38 -42.27 -36.21
C PHE A 182 15.54 -42.36 -35.17
N GLY A 183 15.55 -43.30 -34.20
CA GLY A 183 16.66 -43.47 -33.23
C GLY A 183 17.24 -44.90 -33.22
N VAL A 184 18.25 -45.18 -32.35
CA VAL A 184 18.57 -46.48 -31.67
C VAL A 184 20.02 -46.53 -31.08
N GLN A 185 20.10 -46.66 -29.73
CA GLN A 185 20.97 -47.47 -28.83
C GLN A 185 22.53 -47.49 -28.85
N ASP A 186 23.09 -47.81 -27.67
CA ASP A 186 24.51 -47.93 -27.24
C ASP A 186 25.21 -49.26 -27.64
N PRO A 187 26.51 -49.48 -27.29
CA PRO A 187 26.77 -50.24 -26.04
C PRO A 187 28.11 -50.01 -25.26
N ALA A 188 28.02 -50.17 -23.94
CA ALA A 188 28.94 -50.88 -23.01
C ALA A 188 30.36 -50.37 -22.59
N GLN A 189 30.60 -50.53 -21.27
CA GLN A 189 31.84 -50.54 -20.46
C GLN A 189 32.52 -51.95 -20.48
N PRO A 190 33.63 -52.30 -19.75
CA PRO A 190 34.19 -51.82 -18.45
C PRO A 190 35.72 -51.48 -18.53
N THR A 191 36.55 -51.26 -17.50
CA THR A 191 36.90 -51.93 -16.20
C THR A 191 37.70 -50.93 -15.31
N THR A 192 38.13 -51.09 -14.03
CA THR A 192 38.01 -51.97 -12.82
C THR A 192 38.81 -51.23 -11.69
N ASP A 193 38.82 -51.46 -10.36
CA ASP A 193 38.01 -52.16 -9.33
C ASP A 193 38.48 -51.66 -7.91
N LEU A 194 38.17 -52.38 -6.82
CA LEU A 194 38.59 -52.22 -5.41
C LEU A 194 37.84 -51.11 -4.60
N GLU A 195 36.85 -51.41 -3.75
CA GLU A 195 36.84 -52.18 -2.47
C GLU A 195 37.27 -51.37 -1.22
N ARG A 196 36.61 -51.43 -0.06
CA ARG A 196 35.28 -51.98 0.34
C ARG A 196 34.90 -51.43 1.74
N GLN A 197 33.62 -51.56 2.14
CA GLN A 197 33.08 -51.42 3.52
C GLN A 197 33.09 -50.01 4.16
N SER A 198 32.25 -49.66 5.14
CA SER A 198 30.81 -49.99 5.36
C SER A 198 30.18 -49.05 6.43
N HIS A 199 28.85 -48.86 6.36
CA HIS A 199 27.93 -48.43 7.43
C HIS A 199 27.98 -47.02 8.09
N ILE A 200 26.85 -46.31 7.92
CA ILE A 200 26.09 -45.53 8.94
C ILE A 200 26.46 -44.04 9.20
N ALA A 201 25.39 -43.26 9.45
CA ALA A 201 25.29 -41.90 10.01
C ALA A 201 25.57 -40.67 9.11
N ASP A 202 24.46 -40.08 8.66
CA ASP A 202 24.15 -38.64 8.60
C ASP A 202 25.26 -37.61 8.79
N SER A 203 25.53 -36.84 7.73
CA SER A 203 25.71 -35.39 7.82
C SER A 203 25.57 -34.73 6.44
N VAL A 204 24.32 -34.38 6.08
CA VAL A 204 24.09 -33.46 4.95
C VAL A 204 24.69 -32.11 5.34
N GLY A 205 25.76 -31.71 4.66
CA GLY A 205 26.39 -30.41 4.87
C GLY A 205 25.37 -29.29 4.64
N LYS A 206 25.06 -28.53 5.69
CA LYS A 206 24.30 -27.29 5.54
C LYS A 206 25.09 -26.38 4.61
N GLY A 207 24.48 -26.00 3.49
CA GLY A 207 24.96 -24.86 2.72
C GLY A 207 24.93 -23.64 3.64
N GLU A 208 26.10 -23.10 3.99
CA GLU A 208 26.19 -21.87 4.77
C GLU A 208 25.63 -20.73 3.93
N LYS A 209 24.37 -20.39 4.20
CA LYS A 209 23.75 -19.16 3.71
C LYS A 209 24.49 -18.00 4.34
N LEU A 210 25.54 -17.53 3.66
CA LEU A 210 26.39 -16.42 4.07
C LEU A 210 25.47 -15.24 4.44
N ALA A 211 25.37 -14.96 5.73
CA ALA A 211 24.50 -13.93 6.24
C ALA A 211 25.10 -12.57 5.88
N ASP A 212 24.33 -11.76 5.15
CA ASP A 212 24.60 -10.34 5.00
C ASP A 212 24.77 -9.74 6.41
N PRO A 213 25.91 -9.11 6.74
CA PRO A 213 26.17 -8.64 8.10
C PRO A 213 25.07 -7.68 8.52
N GLN A 214 24.33 -8.01 9.59
CA GLN A 214 23.10 -7.31 9.96
C GLN A 214 23.36 -5.81 10.08
N PHE A 215 22.75 -5.05 9.16
CA PHE A 215 22.80 -3.60 9.20
C PHE A 215 22.11 -3.10 10.47
N HIS A 216 22.86 -2.38 11.29
CA HIS A 216 22.38 -1.77 12.52
C HIS A 216 22.54 -0.25 12.44
N CYS A 217 21.51 0.49 12.85
CA CYS A 217 21.53 1.94 12.89
C CYS A 217 21.33 2.46 14.31
N THR A 218 22.39 3.04 14.87
CA THR A 218 22.35 3.90 16.05
C THR A 218 22.63 5.33 15.59
N PRO A 219 21.61 6.20 15.51
CA PRO A 219 21.78 7.63 15.28
C PRO A 219 22.68 8.32 16.32
N LEU A 220 23.34 9.40 15.90
CA LEU A 220 24.13 10.26 16.79
C LEU A 220 23.25 11.18 17.67
N THR A 221 22.03 11.46 17.22
CA THR A 221 21.04 12.30 17.91
C THR A 221 19.72 11.54 18.08
N PRO A 222 18.90 11.89 19.09
CA PRO A 222 17.50 11.47 19.17
C PRO A 222 16.79 11.58 17.82
N THR A 223 15.94 10.61 17.48
CA THR A 223 15.25 10.57 16.18
C THR A 223 13.79 10.15 16.33
N ASP A 224 12.89 10.97 15.81
CA ASP A 224 11.45 10.70 15.73
C ASP A 224 11.12 10.20 14.32
N ILE A 225 10.79 8.92 14.16
CA ILE A 225 10.33 8.34 12.89
C ILE A 225 8.81 8.18 12.95
N ILE A 226 8.10 8.77 11.98
CA ILE A 226 6.66 8.60 11.81
C ILE A 226 6.41 7.84 10.51
N PHE A 227 5.71 6.72 10.60
CA PHE A 227 5.17 6.05 9.42
C PHE A 227 3.77 6.58 9.13
N LEU A 228 3.54 6.98 7.89
CA LEU A 228 2.23 7.35 7.37
C LEU A 228 1.83 6.32 6.33
N VAL A 229 0.87 5.45 6.69
CA VAL A 229 0.62 4.21 5.95
C VAL A 229 -0.77 4.23 5.35
N ASP A 230 -0.84 4.22 4.04
CA ASP A 230 -2.10 4.04 3.33
C ASP A 230 -2.69 2.64 3.67
N GLY A 231 -4.00 2.61 3.93
CA GLY A 231 -4.81 1.42 4.20
C GLY A 231 -6.08 1.37 3.36
N SER A 232 -6.12 2.10 2.24
CA SER A 232 -7.24 2.24 1.30
C SER A 232 -7.55 0.98 0.49
N TRP A 233 -8.65 1.03 -0.28
CA TRP A 233 -9.15 -0.11 -1.05
C TRP A 233 -8.29 -0.54 -2.26
N SER A 234 -7.39 0.32 -2.76
CA SER A 234 -6.47 -0.02 -3.87
C SER A 234 -5.40 -1.03 -3.43
N ILE A 235 -4.88 -0.87 -2.21
CA ILE A 235 -3.95 -1.81 -1.57
C ILE A 235 -4.61 -3.18 -1.44
N GLY A 236 -5.77 -3.24 -0.79
CA GLY A 236 -6.53 -4.49 -0.59
C GLY A 236 -5.98 -5.39 0.52
N HIS A 237 -6.87 -6.16 1.15
CA HIS A 237 -6.58 -6.94 2.36
C HIS A 237 -5.42 -7.94 2.17
N SER A 238 -5.37 -8.62 1.02
CA SER A 238 -4.35 -9.65 0.70
C SER A 238 -2.94 -9.11 0.45
N HIS A 239 -2.77 -7.79 0.35
CA HIS A 239 -1.47 -7.14 0.17
C HIS A 239 -0.99 -6.39 1.43
N PHE A 240 -1.86 -6.22 2.43
CA PHE A 240 -1.53 -5.44 3.62
C PHE A 240 -0.52 -6.13 4.55
N GLN A 241 -0.40 -7.46 4.49
CA GLN A 241 0.65 -8.16 5.25
C GLN A 241 2.05 -7.81 4.74
N GLN A 242 2.24 -7.68 3.42
CA GLN A 242 3.51 -7.27 2.82
C GLN A 242 3.88 -5.83 3.20
N VAL A 243 2.89 -4.95 3.44
CA VAL A 243 3.11 -3.61 4.02
C VAL A 243 3.58 -3.72 5.48
N LYS A 244 2.98 -4.60 6.29
CA LYS A 244 3.40 -4.84 7.67
C LYS A 244 4.82 -5.43 7.75
N ASP A 245 5.14 -6.40 6.89
CA ASP A 245 6.47 -7.00 6.77
C ASP A 245 7.52 -5.97 6.32
N PHE A 246 7.15 -5.05 5.42
CA PHE A 246 7.99 -3.92 4.98
C PHE A 246 8.31 -2.95 6.12
N LEU A 247 7.30 -2.51 6.87
CA LEU A 247 7.46 -1.65 8.04
C LEU A 247 8.38 -2.30 9.08
N ALA A 248 8.12 -3.56 9.43
CA ALA A 248 8.96 -4.35 10.34
C ALA A 248 10.41 -4.46 9.86
N SER A 249 10.62 -4.65 8.56
CA SER A 249 11.95 -4.74 7.94
C SER A 249 12.71 -3.40 7.97
N ILE A 250 12.02 -2.25 7.83
CA ILE A 250 12.65 -0.92 7.99
C ILE A 250 13.02 -0.67 9.45
N ILE A 251 12.16 -1.05 10.40
CA ILE A 251 12.34 -0.79 11.84
C ILE A 251 13.46 -1.67 12.44
N THR A 252 13.62 -2.90 11.95
CA THR A 252 14.53 -3.91 12.52
C THR A 252 16.00 -3.45 12.66
N PRO A 253 16.62 -2.73 11.70
CA PRO A 253 17.96 -2.15 11.87
C PRO A 253 18.12 -1.14 13.02
N PHE A 254 17.11 -0.34 13.35
CA PHE A 254 17.25 0.83 14.23
C PHE A 254 17.31 0.47 15.72
N GLU A 255 18.01 1.28 16.52
CA GLU A 255 18.02 1.15 17.98
C GLU A 255 16.85 1.93 18.61
N ILE A 256 15.76 1.23 18.91
CA ILE A 256 14.53 1.81 19.46
C ILE A 256 14.69 2.09 20.96
N GLY A 257 14.35 3.29 21.39
CA GLY A 257 14.42 3.72 22.80
C GLY A 257 13.99 5.18 22.99
N PRO A 258 13.55 5.57 24.20
CA PRO A 258 13.05 6.92 24.49
C PRO A 258 14.12 8.01 24.32
N ASP A 259 15.39 7.65 24.51
CA ASP A 259 16.61 8.44 24.31
C ASP A 259 17.19 8.30 22.88
N LYS A 260 16.66 7.40 22.06
CA LYS A 260 17.20 6.99 20.75
C LYS A 260 16.14 7.17 19.66
N VAL A 261 15.83 6.12 18.90
CA VAL A 261 14.76 6.15 17.89
C VAL A 261 13.41 5.91 18.56
N GLN A 262 12.48 6.85 18.40
CA GLN A 262 11.06 6.66 18.71
C GLN A 262 10.30 6.44 17.40
N VAL A 263 9.24 5.61 17.42
CA VAL A 263 8.49 5.21 16.23
C VAL A 263 6.99 5.38 16.47
N GLY A 264 6.38 6.34 15.78
CA GLY A 264 4.92 6.53 15.71
C GLY A 264 4.36 6.00 14.39
N LEU A 265 3.08 5.66 14.36
CA LEU A 265 2.40 5.25 13.13
C LEU A 265 0.98 5.79 13.06
N THR A 266 0.68 6.43 11.93
CA THR A 266 -0.67 6.82 11.53
C THR A 266 -1.04 6.06 10.26
N GLN A 267 -2.11 5.28 10.33
CA GLN A 267 -2.73 4.66 9.15
C GLN A 267 -3.78 5.62 8.60
N TYR A 268 -3.96 5.68 7.28
CA TYR A 268 -5.00 6.53 6.69
C TYR A 268 -5.74 5.85 5.54
N SER A 269 -6.96 6.30 5.30
CA SER A 269 -7.67 6.04 4.06
C SER A 269 -8.56 7.24 3.74
N GLY A 270 -9.83 7.21 4.15
CA GLY A 270 -10.64 8.42 4.29
C GLY A 270 -10.17 9.24 5.50
N ASP A 271 -10.46 8.77 6.70
CA ASP A 271 -10.01 9.41 7.93
C ASP A 271 -8.61 8.89 8.34
N PRO A 272 -7.64 9.77 8.68
CA PRO A 272 -6.38 9.35 9.28
C PRO A 272 -6.58 8.96 10.75
N GLN A 273 -5.87 7.93 11.18
CA GLN A 273 -5.97 7.35 12.52
C GLN A 273 -4.58 7.00 13.03
N THR A 274 -4.23 7.56 14.18
CA THR A 274 -3.00 7.23 14.89
C THR A 274 -3.17 5.85 15.54
N GLU A 275 -2.44 4.86 15.05
CA GLU A 275 -2.44 3.51 15.62
C GLU A 275 -1.55 3.48 16.88
N TRP A 276 -0.48 4.29 16.90
CA TRP A 276 0.25 4.67 18.11
C TRP A 276 1.13 5.93 17.92
N ASP A 277 1.38 6.64 19.01
CA ASP A 277 2.25 7.83 19.06
C ASP A 277 3.71 7.49 19.40
N LEU A 278 4.64 8.42 19.17
CA LEU A 278 6.10 8.22 19.34
C LEU A 278 6.47 7.75 20.75
N ASN A 279 5.77 8.26 21.77
CA ASN A 279 5.95 7.89 23.18
C ASN A 279 5.18 6.63 23.63
N SER A 280 4.44 5.95 22.75
CA SER A 280 3.61 4.79 23.13
C SER A 280 4.41 3.52 23.41
N PHE A 281 5.59 3.37 22.78
CA PHE A 281 6.45 2.20 22.91
C PHE A 281 7.90 2.62 23.15
N HIS A 282 8.66 1.76 23.86
CA HIS A 282 10.02 2.06 24.31
C HIS A 282 11.03 0.96 23.96
N THR A 283 10.59 -0.18 23.41
CA THR A 283 11.47 -1.24 22.91
C THR A 283 11.09 -1.65 21.48
N LYS A 284 12.04 -2.26 20.77
CA LYS A 284 11.84 -2.73 19.38
C LYS A 284 10.77 -3.81 19.31
N GLU A 285 10.72 -4.70 20.29
CA GLU A 285 9.81 -5.84 20.37
C GLU A 285 8.36 -5.36 20.50
N GLN A 286 8.13 -4.28 21.26
CA GLN A 286 6.82 -3.64 21.38
C GLN A 286 6.36 -3.04 20.03
N VAL A 287 7.23 -2.27 19.36
CA VAL A 287 6.91 -1.66 18.06
C VAL A 287 6.66 -2.73 16.99
N LEU A 288 7.49 -3.79 16.92
CA LEU A 288 7.30 -4.87 15.97
C LEU A 288 6.02 -5.67 16.26
N ALA A 289 5.68 -5.92 17.53
CA ALA A 289 4.40 -6.52 17.90
C ALA A 289 3.21 -5.64 17.48
N ALA A 290 3.30 -4.32 17.66
CA ALA A 290 2.28 -3.37 17.23
C ALA A 290 2.10 -3.39 15.70
N VAL A 291 3.20 -3.35 14.92
CA VAL A 291 3.19 -3.50 13.46
C VAL A 291 2.55 -4.82 13.03
N HIS A 292 2.87 -5.94 13.69
CA HIS A 292 2.23 -7.23 13.40
C HIS A 292 0.73 -7.26 13.76
N SER A 293 0.29 -6.45 14.73
CA SER A 293 -1.12 -6.30 15.13
C SER A 293 -1.95 -5.35 14.25
N LEU A 294 -1.33 -4.63 13.31
CA LEU A 294 -2.05 -3.71 12.42
C LEU A 294 -3.14 -4.41 11.61
N HIS A 295 -4.28 -3.74 11.52
CA HIS A 295 -5.44 -4.19 10.75
C HIS A 295 -5.56 -3.40 9.45
N TYR A 296 -6.01 -4.06 8.39
CA TYR A 296 -6.41 -3.36 7.16
C TYR A 296 -7.75 -2.64 7.41
N ARG A 297 -7.86 -1.38 6.95
CA ARG A 297 -9.03 -0.51 7.23
C ARG A 297 -9.98 -0.37 6.04
N GLY A 298 -9.45 -0.34 4.82
CA GLY A 298 -10.19 0.07 3.62
C GLY A 298 -10.54 1.55 3.64
N GLY A 299 -10.99 2.08 2.49
CA GLY A 299 -11.45 3.47 2.33
C GLY A 299 -10.88 4.17 1.11
N ASN A 300 -11.14 5.47 1.02
CA ASN A 300 -10.56 6.40 0.04
C ASN A 300 -9.06 6.68 0.34
N THR A 301 -8.48 7.66 -0.34
CA THR A 301 -7.06 8.05 -0.16
C THR A 301 -6.96 9.58 -0.01
N PHE A 302 -7.13 10.09 1.21
CA PHE A 302 -6.98 11.51 1.56
C PHE A 302 -5.62 11.77 2.24
N THR A 303 -4.55 11.71 1.43
CA THR A 303 -3.17 11.89 1.90
C THR A 303 -2.92 13.31 2.41
N GLY A 304 -3.58 14.35 1.87
CA GLY A 304 -3.45 15.73 2.33
C GLY A 304 -3.97 15.92 3.76
N LEU A 305 -5.14 15.37 4.05
CA LEU A 305 -5.71 15.27 5.40
C LEU A 305 -4.81 14.45 6.33
N ALA A 306 -4.25 13.34 5.84
CA ALA A 306 -3.36 12.47 6.62
C ALA A 306 -2.03 13.15 7.02
N LEU A 307 -1.40 13.89 6.09
CA LEU A 307 -0.23 14.73 6.38
C LEU A 307 -0.57 15.88 7.35
N THR A 308 -1.77 16.46 7.21
CA THR A 308 -2.28 17.48 8.13
C THR A 308 -2.51 16.92 9.54
N HIS A 309 -2.96 15.66 9.66
CA HIS A 309 -3.07 14.95 10.94
C HIS A 309 -1.70 14.69 11.58
N VAL A 310 -0.69 14.28 10.81
CA VAL A 310 0.69 14.12 11.31
C VAL A 310 1.25 15.44 11.86
N LEU A 311 1.06 16.56 11.13
CA LEU A 311 1.38 17.91 11.59
C LEU A 311 0.55 18.34 12.82
N GLY A 312 -0.70 17.89 12.91
CA GLY A 312 -1.66 18.26 13.95
C GLY A 312 -1.54 17.49 15.26
N GLN A 313 -1.11 16.23 15.22
CA GLN A 313 -1.10 15.29 16.35
C GLN A 313 0.28 14.67 16.60
N ASN A 314 0.77 13.82 15.69
CA ASN A 314 1.95 13.00 15.95
C ASN A 314 3.25 13.81 16.14
N LEU A 315 3.35 14.98 15.50
CA LEU A 315 4.47 15.92 15.64
C LEU A 315 4.31 16.89 16.84
N LYS A 316 3.40 16.61 17.80
CA LYS A 316 3.26 17.41 19.02
C LYS A 316 4.03 16.79 20.19
N PRO A 317 4.55 17.59 21.14
CA PRO A 317 5.21 17.07 22.35
C PRO A 317 4.33 16.13 23.18
N ALA A 318 3.00 16.29 23.14
CA ALA A 318 2.04 15.38 23.79
C ALA A 318 2.09 13.94 23.21
N ALA A 319 2.36 13.82 21.92
CA ALA A 319 2.57 12.55 21.21
C ALA A 319 4.02 12.02 21.32
N GLY A 320 4.89 12.71 22.08
CA GLY A 320 6.28 12.32 22.28
C GLY A 320 7.31 13.02 21.38
N ALA A 321 6.88 13.83 20.40
CA ALA A 321 7.81 14.52 19.50
C ALA A 321 8.79 15.44 20.28
N ARG A 322 10.09 15.15 20.16
CA ARG A 322 11.17 15.76 20.94
C ARG A 322 11.76 16.98 20.22
N PRO A 323 11.88 18.18 20.81
CA PRO A 323 12.34 19.37 20.09
C PRO A 323 13.77 19.24 19.52
N GLU A 324 14.63 18.47 20.16
CA GLU A 324 16.02 18.21 19.77
C GLU A 324 16.20 17.04 18.79
N ALA A 325 15.14 16.28 18.50
CA ALA A 325 15.24 15.07 17.69
C ALA A 325 15.08 15.35 16.19
N ALA A 326 15.93 14.68 15.38
CA ALA A 326 15.75 14.59 13.93
C ALA A 326 14.39 13.97 13.59
N LYS A 327 13.67 14.52 12.61
CA LYS A 327 12.33 14.03 12.22
C LYS A 327 12.34 13.43 10.83
N VAL A 328 11.81 12.22 10.72
CA VAL A 328 11.66 11.49 9.46
C VAL A 328 10.21 11.07 9.31
N LEU A 329 9.62 11.37 8.15
CA LEU A 329 8.30 10.90 7.76
C LEU A 329 8.46 9.89 6.63
N ILE A 330 8.00 8.66 6.83
CA ILE A 330 8.01 7.61 5.80
C ILE A 330 6.57 7.35 5.37
N LEU A 331 6.20 7.89 4.21
CA LEU A 331 4.89 7.70 3.58
C LEU A 331 4.90 6.46 2.68
N VAL A 332 3.88 5.61 2.79
CA VAL A 332 3.62 4.48 1.89
C VAL A 332 2.23 4.64 1.27
N THR A 333 2.14 4.64 -0.07
CA THR A 333 0.90 4.78 -0.85
C THR A 333 0.96 3.92 -2.13
N ASP A 334 -0.18 3.42 -2.62
CA ASP A 334 -0.26 2.75 -3.94
C ASP A 334 -1.06 3.54 -4.99
N GLY A 335 -1.58 4.71 -4.61
CA GLY A 335 -2.47 5.52 -5.42
C GLY A 335 -2.18 7.03 -5.36
N LYS A 336 -3.00 7.78 -6.08
CA LYS A 336 -3.02 9.25 -6.08
C LYS A 336 -3.99 9.76 -5.02
N SER A 337 -3.64 10.84 -4.34
CA SER A 337 -4.52 11.51 -3.39
C SER A 337 -5.77 12.10 -4.05
N GLN A 338 -6.87 12.08 -3.30
CA GLN A 338 -8.15 12.67 -3.70
C GLN A 338 -8.33 14.12 -3.18
N ASP A 339 -7.30 14.69 -2.54
CA ASP A 339 -7.27 16.00 -1.88
C ASP A 339 -5.93 16.76 -2.07
N ASP A 340 -5.82 18.03 -1.64
CA ASP A 340 -4.56 18.80 -1.79
C ASP A 340 -3.48 18.37 -0.78
N VAL A 341 -2.46 17.69 -1.29
CA VAL A 341 -1.24 17.39 -0.53
C VAL A 341 -0.26 18.57 -0.44
N ARG A 342 -0.37 19.58 -1.32
CA ARG A 342 0.70 20.59 -1.55
C ARG A 342 1.00 21.43 -0.33
N THR A 343 -0.03 21.79 0.42
CA THR A 343 0.14 22.69 1.57
C THR A 343 0.80 21.98 2.75
N ALA A 344 0.36 20.77 3.09
CA ALA A 344 0.96 19.98 4.16
C ALA A 344 2.39 19.52 3.82
N ALA A 345 2.63 19.08 2.57
CA ALA A 345 3.97 18.69 2.11
C ALA A 345 4.99 19.83 2.19
N ARG A 346 4.58 21.07 1.93
CA ARG A 346 5.43 22.26 2.10
C ARG A 346 5.75 22.48 3.58
N ILE A 347 4.74 22.52 4.45
CA ILE A 347 4.91 22.78 5.89
C ILE A 347 5.83 21.74 6.54
N LEU A 348 5.75 20.46 6.17
CA LEU A 348 6.67 19.42 6.64
C LEU A 348 8.13 19.75 6.28
N LYS A 349 8.39 20.14 5.03
CA LYS A 349 9.74 20.51 4.56
C LYS A 349 10.24 21.84 5.15
N ASP A 350 9.35 22.81 5.32
CA ASP A 350 9.65 24.10 5.98
C ASP A 350 9.93 23.92 7.50
N GLN A 351 9.51 22.79 8.09
CA GLN A 351 9.80 22.37 9.47
C GLN A 351 11.01 21.43 9.59
N ASP A 352 11.82 21.30 8.54
CA ASP A 352 13.01 20.45 8.50
C ASP A 352 12.73 18.96 8.83
N ILE A 353 11.61 18.45 8.31
CA ILE A 353 11.21 17.03 8.42
C ILE A 353 11.58 16.31 7.13
N ASP A 354 12.39 15.27 7.24
CA ASP A 354 12.82 14.50 6.08
C ASP A 354 11.72 13.52 5.63
N VAL A 355 11.00 13.91 4.58
CA VAL A 355 9.92 13.11 3.97
C VAL A 355 10.49 12.15 2.92
N PHE A 356 10.41 10.86 3.21
CA PHE A 356 10.59 9.75 2.27
C PHE A 356 9.21 9.22 1.83
N VAL A 357 9.10 8.82 0.57
CA VAL A 357 7.83 8.42 -0.07
C VAL A 357 8.03 7.14 -0.88
N VAL A 358 7.20 6.14 -0.58
CA VAL A 358 7.19 4.82 -1.20
C VAL A 358 5.89 4.65 -1.97
N GLY A 359 6.00 4.65 -3.29
CA GLY A 359 4.95 4.27 -4.22
C GLY A 359 4.91 2.76 -4.45
N VAL A 360 3.72 2.22 -4.67
CA VAL A 360 3.48 0.84 -5.08
C VAL A 360 2.55 0.80 -6.29
N LYS A 361 2.74 -0.15 -7.20
CA LYS A 361 1.93 -0.34 -8.43
C LYS A 361 1.83 0.92 -9.29
N ASN A 362 0.74 1.68 -9.13
CA ASN A 362 0.30 2.76 -10.02
C ASN A 362 0.39 4.15 -9.35
N ALA A 363 1.13 4.28 -8.26
CA ALA A 363 1.31 5.53 -7.53
C ALA A 363 1.82 6.67 -8.45
N ASP A 364 1.22 7.86 -8.31
CA ASP A 364 1.49 9.03 -9.16
C ASP A 364 2.87 9.63 -8.85
N GLU A 365 3.88 9.28 -9.65
CA GLU A 365 5.28 9.67 -9.44
C GLU A 365 5.49 11.20 -9.35
N ALA A 366 4.64 12.01 -10.01
CA ALA A 366 4.71 13.46 -9.93
C ALA A 366 4.18 13.99 -8.59
N GLU A 367 3.19 13.31 -8.00
CA GLU A 367 2.73 13.56 -6.64
C GLU A 367 3.74 13.07 -5.60
N LEU A 368 4.34 11.88 -5.77
CA LEU A 368 5.38 11.39 -4.85
C LEU A 368 6.58 12.35 -4.79
N LYS A 369 7.01 12.88 -5.94
CA LYS A 369 8.08 13.89 -6.06
C LYS A 369 7.70 15.25 -5.45
N LEU A 370 6.41 15.57 -5.38
CA LEU A 370 5.91 16.78 -4.75
C LEU A 370 5.83 16.63 -3.22
N LEU A 371 5.54 15.42 -2.74
CA LEU A 371 5.51 15.03 -1.33
C LEU A 371 6.91 14.98 -0.72
N ALA A 372 7.83 14.24 -1.35
CA ALA A 372 9.16 13.92 -0.82
C ALA A 372 10.10 15.13 -0.63
N SER A 373 11.14 14.93 0.18
CA SER A 373 12.24 15.87 0.41
C SER A 373 13.39 15.69 -0.59
N GLN A 374 14.32 16.64 -0.67
CA GLN A 374 15.46 16.52 -1.60
C GLN A 374 16.61 15.69 -0.97
N PRO A 375 17.39 14.93 -1.78
CA PRO A 375 17.26 14.79 -3.24
C PRO A 375 16.30 13.64 -3.63
N LEU A 376 15.48 13.87 -4.66
CA LEU A 376 14.34 13.00 -5.01
C LEU A 376 14.70 11.56 -5.40
N ASP A 377 15.92 11.31 -5.84
CA ASP A 377 16.44 10.01 -6.26
C ASP A 377 16.84 9.07 -5.10
N ILE A 378 16.74 9.53 -3.84
CA ILE A 378 16.81 8.68 -2.63
C ILE A 378 15.62 8.84 -1.67
N THR A 379 14.67 9.71 -2.00
CA THR A 379 13.47 9.95 -1.16
C THR A 379 12.17 9.56 -1.85
N VAL A 380 12.19 9.34 -3.18
CA VAL A 380 11.08 8.75 -3.94
C VAL A 380 11.51 7.38 -4.45
N HIS A 381 10.78 6.35 -4.03
CA HIS A 381 10.94 5.00 -4.57
C HIS A 381 9.57 4.49 -5.03
N ASN A 382 9.50 3.87 -6.20
CA ASN A 382 8.28 3.24 -6.70
C ASN A 382 8.55 1.78 -7.05
N VAL A 383 7.75 0.85 -6.52
CA VAL A 383 7.89 -0.58 -6.76
C VAL A 383 6.67 -1.15 -7.49
N LEU A 384 6.88 -2.08 -8.42
CA LEU A 384 5.83 -2.51 -9.35
C LEU A 384 4.69 -3.30 -8.68
N ASP A 385 4.96 -3.98 -7.56
CA ASP A 385 3.96 -4.69 -6.77
C ASP A 385 4.44 -4.91 -5.34
N PHE A 386 3.51 -5.16 -4.41
CA PHE A 386 3.76 -5.30 -2.97
C PHE A 386 4.88 -6.28 -2.58
N PRO A 387 5.09 -7.45 -3.24
CA PRO A 387 6.20 -8.34 -2.91
C PRO A 387 7.59 -7.71 -3.10
N GLN A 388 7.72 -6.65 -3.91
CA GLN A 388 8.99 -5.95 -4.11
C GLN A 388 9.36 -5.02 -2.95
N LEU A 389 8.41 -4.64 -2.08
CA LEU A 389 8.66 -3.82 -0.89
C LEU A 389 9.78 -4.43 -0.01
N ALA A 390 9.78 -5.75 0.15
CA ALA A 390 10.80 -6.47 0.92
C ALA A 390 12.25 -6.22 0.43
N THR A 391 12.44 -5.93 -0.86
CA THR A 391 13.75 -5.57 -1.42
C THR A 391 14.15 -4.13 -1.11
N LEU A 392 13.17 -3.22 -1.05
CA LEU A 392 13.37 -1.81 -0.79
C LEU A 392 13.68 -1.52 0.69
N ALA A 393 13.12 -2.29 1.63
CA ALA A 393 13.29 -2.04 3.07
C ALA A 393 14.76 -1.94 3.52
N ALA A 394 15.63 -2.79 2.95
CA ALA A 394 17.05 -2.82 3.26
C ALA A 394 17.81 -1.59 2.72
N LEU A 395 17.38 -1.02 1.58
CA LEU A 395 17.91 0.24 1.05
C LEU A 395 17.37 1.43 1.86
N LEU A 396 16.05 1.49 2.05
CA LEU A 396 15.38 2.63 2.67
C LEU A 396 15.82 2.84 4.13
N SER A 397 16.02 1.76 4.90
CA SER A 397 16.59 1.85 6.26
C SER A 397 18.02 2.40 6.26
N ARG A 398 18.87 2.03 5.28
CA ARG A 398 20.21 2.61 5.10
C ARG A 398 20.17 4.09 4.70
N LEU A 399 19.31 4.45 3.76
CA LEU A 399 19.14 5.84 3.30
C LEU A 399 18.67 6.76 4.43
N VAL A 400 17.63 6.34 5.17
CA VAL A 400 17.10 7.03 6.35
C VAL A 400 18.19 7.16 7.42
N CYS A 401 18.87 6.07 7.78
CA CYS A 401 19.95 6.10 8.77
C CYS A 401 21.06 7.10 8.40
N GLN A 402 21.54 7.06 7.16
CA GLN A 402 22.61 7.94 6.69
C GLN A 402 22.18 9.41 6.62
N LYS A 403 20.91 9.67 6.28
CA LYS A 403 20.33 11.01 6.28
C LYS A 403 20.23 11.58 7.70
N ILE A 404 19.83 10.76 8.68
CA ILE A 404 19.83 11.13 10.10
C ILE A 404 21.25 11.38 10.62
N GLN A 405 22.21 10.49 10.30
CA GLN A 405 23.60 10.63 10.74
C GLN A 405 24.23 11.96 10.29
N GLY A 406 23.86 12.47 9.11
CA GLY A 406 24.27 13.79 8.63
C GLY A 406 23.90 14.97 9.54
N ARG A 407 22.84 14.84 10.35
CA ARG A 407 22.37 15.86 11.31
C ARG A 407 23.15 15.84 12.64
N GLY A 408 23.86 14.75 12.95
CA GLY A 408 24.64 14.64 14.19
C GLY A 408 26.01 15.32 14.17
N SER A 409 26.38 15.90 13.02
CA SER A 409 27.71 16.44 12.75
C SER A 409 27.90 17.90 13.16
N ASP A 410 27.19 18.36 14.21
CA ASP A 410 27.30 19.67 14.88
C ASP A 410 28.62 19.86 15.67
N LYS A 411 29.70 19.30 15.13
CA LYS A 411 31.08 19.61 15.49
C LYS A 411 31.34 21.05 15.04
N PRO A 412 31.85 21.95 15.90
CA PRO A 412 32.09 23.34 15.50
C PRO A 412 33.00 23.39 14.27
N ALA A 413 32.68 24.25 13.31
CA ALA A 413 33.23 24.31 11.94
C ALA A 413 34.71 24.77 11.84
N ALA A 414 35.54 24.42 12.82
CA ALA A 414 36.94 24.80 12.98
C ALA A 414 37.92 23.64 12.68
N ALA A 415 37.44 22.52 12.11
CA ALA A 415 38.28 21.35 11.79
C ALA A 415 37.88 20.65 10.47
N THR A 416 36.58 20.44 10.24
CA THR A 416 36.07 20.03 8.92
C THR A 416 35.76 21.30 8.13
N LEU A 417 36.28 21.43 6.90
CA LEU A 417 35.87 22.51 6.00
C LEU A 417 34.38 22.34 5.68
N ALA A 418 33.55 23.30 6.05
CA ALA A 418 32.15 23.36 5.67
C ALA A 418 32.05 23.68 4.18
N LEU A 419 32.17 22.64 3.35
CA LEU A 419 32.12 22.70 1.90
C LEU A 419 30.65 22.83 1.47
N ASP A 420 30.15 24.06 1.45
CA ASP A 420 28.85 24.42 0.88
C ASP A 420 29.07 25.22 -0.44
N PRO A 421 28.59 24.75 -1.60
CA PRO A 421 27.89 23.49 -1.84
C PRO A 421 28.79 22.25 -1.68
N LEU A 422 28.20 21.13 -1.26
CA LEU A 422 28.92 19.86 -1.11
C LEU A 422 29.61 19.45 -2.42
N PRO A 423 30.90 19.03 -2.38
CA PRO A 423 31.63 18.70 -3.59
C PRO A 423 30.95 17.54 -4.33
N MET A 424 30.63 17.74 -5.60
CA MET A 424 30.00 16.71 -6.42
C MET A 424 31.05 16.01 -7.31
N PRO A 425 30.96 14.67 -7.50
CA PRO A 425 31.67 14.02 -8.59
C PRO A 425 31.17 14.56 -9.93
N THR A 426 31.96 14.43 -10.99
CA THR A 426 31.58 14.86 -12.33
C THR A 426 31.77 13.76 -13.37
N ARG A 427 31.14 13.89 -14.55
CA ARG A 427 31.35 13.04 -15.73
C ARG A 427 31.26 11.53 -15.41
N LEU A 428 30.05 11.02 -15.19
CA LEU A 428 29.78 9.58 -15.13
C LEU A 428 29.96 8.97 -16.53
N VAL A 429 30.67 7.84 -16.61
CA VAL A 429 30.92 7.10 -17.85
C VAL A 429 30.62 5.62 -17.60
N LEU A 430 29.72 5.07 -18.40
CA LEU A 430 29.28 3.67 -18.35
C LEU A 430 29.91 2.94 -19.56
N THR A 431 30.58 1.82 -19.30
CA THR A 431 31.41 1.07 -20.28
C THR A 431 31.29 -0.43 -20.04
N HIS A 432 31.87 -1.23 -20.95
CA HIS A 432 31.94 -2.69 -20.82
C HIS A 432 30.57 -3.33 -20.49
N VAL A 433 29.52 -2.82 -21.14
CA VAL A 433 28.15 -3.29 -20.95
C VAL A 433 28.02 -4.70 -21.52
N THR A 434 27.58 -5.63 -20.68
CA THR A 434 27.24 -7.01 -21.04
C THR A 434 25.77 -7.28 -20.69
N SER A 435 25.24 -8.43 -21.10
CA SER A 435 23.88 -8.86 -20.76
C SER A 435 23.59 -9.08 -19.27
N SER A 436 24.57 -8.87 -18.38
CA SER A 436 24.40 -8.98 -16.92
C SER A 436 25.31 -8.08 -16.07
N SER A 437 26.17 -7.26 -16.68
CA SER A 437 27.08 -6.34 -15.98
C SER A 437 27.34 -5.03 -16.72
N VAL A 438 27.72 -3.99 -15.95
CA VAL A 438 28.11 -2.67 -16.45
C VAL A 438 29.28 -2.15 -15.62
N HIS A 439 30.36 -1.71 -16.26
CA HIS A 439 31.44 -1.00 -15.57
C HIS A 439 31.19 0.51 -15.56
N LEU A 440 31.20 1.13 -14.38
CA LEU A 440 31.05 2.56 -14.21
C LEU A 440 32.34 3.19 -13.71
N SER A 441 32.62 4.38 -14.21
CA SER A 441 33.68 5.26 -13.73
C SER A 441 33.17 6.70 -13.68
N TRP A 442 33.65 7.49 -12.74
CA TRP A 442 33.36 8.92 -12.63
C TRP A 442 34.63 9.70 -12.28
N THR A 443 34.60 11.00 -12.53
CA THR A 443 35.63 11.92 -12.03
C THR A 443 35.34 12.17 -10.55
N PRO A 444 36.30 11.96 -9.62
CA PRO A 444 36.11 12.22 -8.20
C PRO A 444 35.66 13.66 -7.92
N ALA A 445 34.98 13.85 -6.79
CA ALA A 445 34.77 15.19 -6.24
C ALA A 445 36.11 15.81 -5.80
N SER A 446 36.23 17.15 -5.86
CA SER A 446 37.49 17.87 -5.57
C SER A 446 38.03 17.69 -4.16
N TYR A 447 37.15 17.35 -3.21
CA TYR A 447 37.48 16.77 -1.91
C TYR A 447 36.71 15.43 -1.84
N PRO A 448 37.36 14.28 -1.61
CA PRO A 448 36.67 12.99 -1.61
C PRO A 448 35.58 12.90 -0.52
N PRO A 449 34.44 12.26 -0.80
CA PRO A 449 33.50 11.86 0.24
C PRO A 449 34.09 10.77 1.14
N LEU A 450 33.40 10.41 2.22
CA LEU A 450 33.71 9.22 3.02
C LEU A 450 33.54 7.95 2.17
N LYS A 451 32.47 7.91 1.38
CA LYS A 451 32.08 6.80 0.50
C LYS A 451 31.20 7.32 -0.65
N TYR A 452 31.08 6.55 -1.72
CA TYR A 452 30.00 6.71 -2.69
C TYR A 452 28.97 5.59 -2.48
N LEU A 453 27.68 5.96 -2.48
CA LEU A 453 26.58 5.02 -2.65
C LEU A 453 26.20 5.00 -4.13
N ILE A 454 26.18 3.83 -4.76
CA ILE A 454 25.70 3.66 -6.14
C ILE A 454 24.39 2.89 -6.06
N VAL A 455 23.31 3.50 -6.55
CA VAL A 455 21.96 2.90 -6.61
C VAL A 455 21.57 2.73 -8.07
N TRP A 456 20.96 1.60 -8.42
CA TRP A 456 20.42 1.39 -9.77
C TRP A 456 19.06 0.68 -9.75
N GLN A 457 18.19 1.09 -10.66
CA GLN A 457 16.83 0.56 -10.80
C GLN A 457 16.44 0.42 -12.28
N PRO A 458 15.62 -0.56 -12.67
CA PRO A 458 15.13 -0.66 -14.05
C PRO A 458 14.27 0.56 -14.42
N SER A 459 14.40 1.07 -15.64
CA SER A 459 13.62 2.23 -16.12
C SER A 459 12.11 1.96 -16.19
N ARG A 460 11.74 0.69 -16.37
CA ARG A 460 10.36 0.19 -16.35
C ARG A 460 9.81 -0.06 -14.94
N GLY A 461 10.49 0.43 -13.90
CA GLY A 461 10.19 0.18 -12.50
C GLY A 461 10.73 -1.17 -12.01
N GLY A 462 10.87 -1.28 -10.69
CA GLY A 462 11.34 -2.50 -10.03
C GLY A 462 12.13 -2.21 -8.75
N ALA A 463 12.59 -3.28 -8.10
CA ALA A 463 13.49 -3.20 -6.96
C ALA A 463 14.76 -2.40 -7.28
N PRO A 464 15.04 -1.27 -6.60
CA PRO A 464 16.36 -0.66 -6.63
C PRO A 464 17.38 -1.58 -5.94
N LYS A 465 18.60 -1.62 -6.47
CA LYS A 465 19.77 -2.30 -5.89
C LYS A 465 20.83 -1.25 -5.55
N GLU A 466 21.72 -1.58 -4.62
CA GLU A 466 22.82 -0.69 -4.21
C GLU A 466 24.17 -1.40 -4.09
N VAL A 467 25.24 -0.60 -4.14
CA VAL A 467 26.59 -0.97 -3.72
C VAL A 467 27.28 0.25 -3.14
N VAL A 468 28.06 0.06 -2.08
CA VAL A 468 28.90 1.09 -1.46
C VAL A 468 30.33 0.90 -1.92
N VAL A 469 31.04 1.99 -2.23
CA VAL A 469 32.50 1.99 -2.43
C VAL A 469 33.14 3.11 -1.62
N GLU A 470 34.38 2.90 -1.18
CA GLU A 470 35.13 3.86 -0.35
C GLU A 470 35.41 5.17 -1.09
N GLY A 471 35.50 6.28 -0.34
CA GLY A 471 35.71 7.64 -0.83
C GLY A 471 36.77 7.89 -1.92
N PRO A 472 37.98 7.28 -1.87
CA PRO A 472 38.99 7.44 -2.90
C PRO A 472 38.74 6.61 -4.17
N VAL A 473 37.73 5.71 -4.19
CA VAL A 473 37.40 4.86 -5.32
C VAL A 473 36.38 5.56 -6.23
N SER A 474 36.69 5.71 -7.52
CA SER A 474 35.81 6.37 -8.50
C SER A 474 35.39 5.47 -9.67
N SER A 475 35.34 4.16 -9.44
CA SER A 475 34.84 3.17 -10.39
C SER A 475 34.30 1.92 -9.69
N THR A 476 33.30 1.26 -10.29
CA THR A 476 32.75 -0.01 -9.80
C THR A 476 32.19 -0.84 -10.96
N GLU A 477 31.90 -2.12 -10.73
CA GLU A 477 31.17 -2.97 -11.69
C GLU A 477 29.84 -3.43 -11.08
N LEU A 478 28.74 -3.06 -11.72
CA LEU A 478 27.42 -3.62 -11.40
C LEU A 478 27.31 -5.01 -12.03
N ARG A 479 26.81 -5.97 -11.27
CA ARG A 479 26.65 -7.38 -11.67
C ARG A 479 25.24 -7.87 -11.37
N ASN A 480 24.88 -9.03 -11.91
CA ASN A 480 23.55 -9.64 -11.75
C ASN A 480 22.43 -8.70 -12.23
N LEU A 481 22.66 -8.05 -13.36
CA LEU A 481 21.67 -7.28 -14.12
C LEU A 481 20.85 -8.22 -15.03
N THR A 482 19.66 -7.77 -15.41
CA THR A 482 18.74 -8.50 -16.29
C THR A 482 18.95 -8.07 -17.73
N SER A 483 19.27 -9.01 -18.60
CA SER A 483 19.43 -8.77 -20.05
C SER A 483 18.19 -8.10 -20.70
N ASN A 484 18.43 -7.32 -21.76
CA ASN A 484 17.49 -6.45 -22.45
C ASN A 484 16.72 -5.48 -21.54
N THR A 485 17.41 -4.96 -20.50
CA THR A 485 16.83 -4.03 -19.51
C THR A 485 17.66 -2.74 -19.44
N GLU A 486 16.96 -1.62 -19.53
CA GLU A 486 17.50 -0.28 -19.30
C GLU A 486 17.43 0.05 -17.81
N TYR A 487 18.51 0.62 -17.27
CA TYR A 487 18.65 1.01 -15.87
C TYR A 487 18.97 2.49 -15.75
N LEU A 488 18.31 3.16 -14.81
CA LEU A 488 18.83 4.40 -14.24
C LEU A 488 19.86 4.03 -13.18
N VAL A 489 21.09 4.56 -13.29
CA VAL A 489 22.14 4.45 -12.28
C VAL A 489 22.45 5.82 -11.71
N SER A 490 22.48 5.91 -10.38
CA SER A 490 22.75 7.13 -9.62
C SER A 490 23.94 6.92 -8.68
N VAL A 491 24.92 7.83 -8.71
CA VAL A 491 26.12 7.82 -7.89
C VAL A 491 26.09 9.00 -6.93
N PHE A 492 25.98 8.73 -5.63
CA PHE A 492 25.86 9.72 -4.56
C PHE A 492 27.15 9.83 -3.76
N PRO A 493 27.78 11.01 -3.64
CA PRO A 493 28.85 11.23 -2.66
C PRO A 493 28.26 11.35 -1.24
N VAL A 494 28.92 10.75 -0.26
CA VAL A 494 28.48 10.73 1.15
C VAL A 494 29.51 11.41 2.06
N TYR A 495 29.10 12.47 2.73
CA TYR A 495 29.93 13.26 3.66
C TYR A 495 29.45 13.11 5.11
N GLU A 496 30.21 13.66 6.06
CA GLU A 496 29.81 13.73 7.48
C GLU A 496 28.46 14.46 7.67
N SER A 497 28.09 15.38 6.77
CA SER A 497 26.81 16.09 6.74
C SER A 497 25.73 15.43 5.87
N GLY A 498 25.96 14.22 5.34
CA GLY A 498 24.99 13.45 4.56
C GLY A 498 25.27 13.41 3.04
N PHE A 499 24.20 13.34 2.25
CA PHE A 499 24.29 13.14 0.79
C PHE A 499 24.59 14.45 0.04
N GLY A 500 25.65 14.45 -0.76
CA GLY A 500 25.86 15.47 -1.79
C GLY A 500 25.08 15.16 -3.08
N LYS A 501 25.14 16.09 -4.05
CA LYS A 501 24.43 15.95 -5.32
C LYS A 501 24.91 14.75 -6.13
N SER A 502 23.97 13.97 -6.66
CA SER A 502 24.23 12.78 -7.46
C SER A 502 24.72 13.08 -8.89
N LEU A 503 25.40 12.09 -9.47
CA LEU A 503 25.47 11.91 -10.92
C LEU A 503 24.48 10.82 -11.33
N GLN A 504 23.76 11.04 -12.43
CA GLN A 504 22.86 10.07 -13.01
C GLN A 504 23.28 9.70 -14.43
N GLY A 505 23.01 8.46 -14.84
CA GLY A 505 23.26 7.97 -16.18
C GLY A 505 22.42 6.72 -16.48
N TRP A 506 22.24 6.43 -17.77
CA TRP A 506 21.45 5.30 -18.24
C TRP A 506 22.36 4.24 -18.88
N ALA A 507 22.06 2.96 -18.66
CA ALA A 507 22.69 1.85 -19.36
C ALA A 507 21.67 0.75 -19.68
N THR A 508 21.83 0.12 -20.85
CA THR A 508 20.97 -0.97 -21.31
C THR A 508 21.81 -2.22 -21.54
N THR A 509 21.66 -3.21 -20.68
CA THR A 509 22.27 -4.55 -20.75
C THR A 509 21.43 -5.50 -21.59
#